data_AF-A0A935LJQ9-F1
#
_entry.id   AF-A0A935LJQ9-F1
#
_cell.length_a   1.000
_cell.length_b   1.000
_cell.length_c   1.000
_cell.angle_alpha   90.00
_cell.angle_beta   90.00
_cell.angle_gamma   90.00
#
_symmetry.space_group_name_H-M   'P 1'
#
loop_
_entity.id
_entity.type
_entity.pdbx_description
1 polymer ?
#
loop_
_entity_poly.entity_id
_entity_poly.type
_entity_poly.pdbx_seq_one_letter_code
_entity_poly.pdbx_strand_id
1 'polypeptide(L)'
;MLERYVYRRDANTGLASDSLLSLALDRNGGLWIGSADRGLDRLNLATKQIQRFGFGGADDVPGPTVRALLVTRTGALLVGTLGHGLAERCADCSAFIQHRHSAALGSLPDERITALAESANGRLWIGTRGSGLVLREPGGHSFVRVPLALEDDAGLSVSDIAEDGDGRLWLATYGDGVIRVEPRDDIGSPWPARRFDTTRGLSADHVSALALDADGNLWIATARGIDHLNRKDFSIRSFGLRTGTLAGGYFLGAMAALPDGRIVAGGMGGMSLLDPKAIGGRRNPPDPHIIAYSVFNETLLPVPGGRLHYNDDDSAELHLGHRDEMLGIRFTAPGFGTSEVPRFAFKLDGYDRDWIIAGDNQRGATYTRLPAGDFTVRVRTLDDTAHAVQPRPVRASWSPLRPWATPIAFIAYAVALLLIAWMFWARVRARSQEREAAAAVLVEKERRLNAALWGAVRSCGRSIFRHA
;
A
#
# COMPACT_ATOMS: atom_id res chain seq x y z
N MET A 1 15.49 -33.94 23.12
CA MET A 1 16.71 -34.26 22.35
C MET A 1 16.38 -33.98 20.89
N LEU A 2 17.18 -33.17 20.20
CA LEU A 2 16.97 -32.85 18.78
C LEU A 2 17.80 -33.84 17.94
N GLU A 3 17.16 -34.59 17.05
CA GLU A 3 17.83 -35.52 16.15
C GLU A 3 17.99 -34.88 14.77
N ARG A 4 19.16 -35.08 14.13
CA ARG A 4 19.45 -34.57 12.79
C ARG A 4 19.70 -35.73 11.84
N TYR A 5 18.88 -35.82 10.79
CA TYR A 5 19.07 -36.73 9.67
C TYR A 5 19.72 -35.96 8.52
N VAL A 6 20.69 -36.58 7.84
CA VAL A 6 21.44 -35.99 6.73
C VAL A 6 21.48 -37.01 5.60
N TYR A 7 21.55 -36.52 4.37
CA TYR A 7 21.85 -37.34 3.20
C TYR A 7 23.06 -38.23 3.44
N ARG A 8 22.91 -39.53 3.18
CA ARG A 8 24.04 -40.46 3.12
C ARG A 8 23.89 -41.38 1.93
N ARG A 9 24.74 -41.19 0.92
CA ARG A 9 24.71 -41.97 -0.32
C ARG A 9 24.71 -43.48 -0.07
N ASP A 10 25.54 -43.96 0.87
CA ASP A 10 25.86 -45.39 1.02
C ASP A 10 25.33 -46.03 2.33
N ALA A 11 24.45 -45.35 3.08
CA ALA A 11 23.92 -45.86 4.34
C ALA A 11 22.39 -45.92 4.35
N ASN A 12 21.83 -47.08 4.72
CA ASN A 12 20.38 -47.30 4.92
C ASN A 12 19.78 -46.48 6.10
N THR A 13 20.59 -45.64 6.75
CA THR A 13 20.20 -44.81 7.90
C THR A 13 20.16 -43.32 7.57
N GLY A 14 20.52 -42.91 6.34
CA GLY A 14 20.45 -41.51 5.90
C GLY A 14 19.28 -41.26 4.96
N LEU A 15 18.91 -39.99 4.79
CA LEU A 15 17.92 -39.60 3.78
C LEU A 15 18.50 -39.74 2.37
N ALA A 16 17.62 -39.84 1.38
CA ALA A 16 17.98 -39.86 -0.04
C ALA A 16 18.33 -38.47 -0.58
N SER A 17 17.87 -37.39 0.08
CA SER A 17 18.20 -36.00 -0.25
C SER A 17 18.24 -35.11 1.00
N ASP A 18 18.96 -34.00 0.92
CA ASP A 18 18.89 -32.89 1.89
C ASP A 18 17.90 -31.80 1.46
N SER A 19 17.35 -31.88 0.24
CA SER A 19 16.37 -30.93 -0.30
C SER A 19 14.95 -31.47 -0.14
N LEU A 20 14.39 -31.25 1.05
CA LEU A 20 13.07 -31.76 1.43
C LEU A 20 11.98 -30.74 1.08
N LEU A 21 10.88 -31.20 0.50
CA LEU A 21 9.79 -30.36 0.03
C LEU A 21 8.46 -30.60 0.76
N SER A 22 8.23 -31.82 1.23
CA SER A 22 6.95 -32.20 1.83
C SER A 22 7.14 -33.28 2.88
N LEU A 23 6.24 -33.29 3.86
CA LEU A 23 6.21 -34.26 4.95
C LEU A 23 4.77 -34.72 5.14
N ALA A 24 4.58 -36.02 5.43
CA ALA A 24 3.28 -36.54 5.86
C ALA A 24 3.47 -37.63 6.91
N LEU A 25 2.76 -37.51 8.02
CA LEU A 25 2.80 -38.49 9.09
C LEU A 25 1.75 -39.59 8.82
N ASP A 26 2.18 -40.85 8.86
CA ASP A 26 1.28 -41.99 8.80
C ASP A 26 0.67 -42.30 10.20
N ARG A 27 -0.36 -43.14 10.22
CA ARG A 27 -1.07 -43.53 11.45
C ARG A 27 -0.26 -44.47 12.37
N ASN A 28 0.76 -45.12 11.82
CA ASN A 28 1.58 -46.12 12.49
C ASN A 28 2.92 -45.53 12.99
N GLY A 29 3.10 -44.20 12.95
CA GLY A 29 4.31 -43.52 13.39
C GLY A 29 5.46 -43.54 12.36
N GLY A 30 5.17 -43.79 11.08
CA GLY A 30 6.08 -43.54 9.97
C GLY A 30 5.93 -42.14 9.40
N LEU A 31 7.04 -41.48 9.13
CA LEU A 31 7.10 -40.16 8.50
C LEU A 31 7.51 -40.32 7.03
N TRP A 32 6.62 -39.95 6.13
CA TRP A 32 6.90 -39.83 4.70
C TRP A 32 7.56 -38.49 4.41
N ILE A 33 8.60 -38.51 3.58
CA ILE A 33 9.47 -37.37 3.31
C ILE A 33 9.67 -37.25 1.80
N GLY A 34 9.08 -36.23 1.21
CA GLY A 34 9.21 -35.92 -0.21
C GLY A 34 10.41 -35.03 -0.47
N SER A 35 11.18 -35.35 -1.50
CA SER A 35 12.38 -34.60 -1.88
C SER A 35 12.23 -33.87 -3.21
N ALA A 36 13.11 -32.90 -3.46
CA ALA A 36 13.13 -32.14 -4.70
C ALA A 36 13.69 -32.93 -5.89
N ASP A 37 14.56 -33.91 -5.63
CA ASP A 37 15.44 -34.50 -6.63
C ASP A 37 15.61 -36.03 -6.52
N ARG A 38 15.06 -36.68 -5.49
CA ARG A 38 15.38 -38.09 -5.16
C ARG A 38 14.16 -38.95 -4.86
N GLY A 39 12.95 -38.48 -5.15
CA GLY A 39 11.73 -39.22 -4.87
C GLY A 39 11.31 -39.09 -3.41
N LEU A 40 11.08 -40.23 -2.75
CA LEU A 40 10.36 -40.33 -1.50
C LEU A 40 11.11 -41.21 -0.50
N ASP A 41 11.18 -40.79 0.76
CA ASP A 41 11.65 -41.60 1.86
C ASP A 41 10.53 -41.86 2.88
N ARG A 42 10.63 -42.96 3.62
CA ARG A 42 9.81 -43.26 4.79
C ARG A 42 10.71 -43.55 5.99
N LEU A 43 10.63 -42.71 7.01
CA LEU A 43 11.31 -42.88 8.28
C LEU A 43 10.37 -43.53 9.29
N ASN A 44 10.73 -44.67 9.85
CA ASN A 44 10.03 -45.20 11.03
C ASN A 44 10.51 -44.45 12.28
N LEU A 45 9.62 -43.72 12.96
CA LEU A 45 10.03 -42.87 14.10
C LEU A 45 10.46 -43.67 15.33
N ALA A 46 10.02 -44.92 15.47
CA ALA A 46 10.39 -45.79 16.59
C ALA A 46 11.73 -46.51 16.34
N THR A 47 11.89 -47.15 15.18
CA THR A 47 13.11 -47.91 14.86
C THR A 47 14.22 -47.07 14.24
N LYS A 48 13.91 -45.84 13.82
CA LYS A 48 14.83 -44.91 13.16
C LYS A 48 15.35 -45.41 11.80
N GLN A 49 14.72 -46.45 11.26
CA GLN A 49 15.06 -47.01 9.96
C GLN A 49 14.41 -46.19 8.83
N ILE A 50 15.14 -46.03 7.74
CA ILE A 50 14.70 -45.30 6.55
C ILE A 50 14.52 -46.28 5.41
N GLN A 51 13.34 -46.29 4.82
CA GLN A 51 13.05 -46.95 3.56
C GLN A 51 13.04 -45.90 2.45
N ARG A 52 13.82 -46.12 1.39
CA ARG A 52 13.92 -45.20 0.25
C ARG A 52 13.08 -45.73 -0.91
N PHE A 53 12.41 -44.81 -1.59
CA PHE A 53 11.66 -45.05 -2.83
C PHE A 53 12.27 -44.11 -3.88
N GLY A 54 12.92 -44.70 -4.88
CA GLY A 54 13.54 -43.98 -5.97
C GLY A 54 12.50 -43.43 -6.94
N PHE A 55 12.84 -43.36 -8.22
CA PHE A 55 11.89 -42.95 -9.25
C PHE A 55 12.05 -43.74 -10.54
N GLY A 56 10.92 -44.01 -11.21
CA GLY A 56 10.88 -44.71 -12.50
C GLY A 56 10.96 -46.24 -12.43
N GLY A 57 11.19 -46.83 -11.25
CA GLY A 57 11.05 -48.26 -10.98
C GLY A 57 9.60 -48.69 -10.72
N ALA A 58 9.35 -50.01 -10.68
CA ALA A 58 8.01 -50.57 -10.47
C ALA A 58 7.43 -50.30 -9.07
N ASP A 59 8.29 -50.26 -8.05
CA ASP A 59 7.92 -49.98 -6.65
C ASP A 59 8.22 -48.52 -6.23
N ASP A 60 8.62 -47.69 -7.19
CA ASP A 60 9.11 -46.33 -6.96
C ASP A 60 8.04 -45.27 -7.28
N VAL A 61 8.31 -44.02 -6.89
CA VAL A 61 7.46 -42.89 -7.29
C VAL A 61 7.68 -42.57 -8.78
N PRO A 62 6.68 -41.98 -9.47
CA PRO A 62 6.79 -41.77 -10.91
C PRO A 62 7.79 -40.69 -11.33
N GLY A 63 8.20 -39.81 -10.42
CA GLY A 63 9.13 -38.72 -10.71
C GLY A 63 9.95 -38.31 -9.49
N PRO A 64 11.11 -37.65 -9.71
CA PRO A 64 12.05 -37.32 -8.64
C PRO A 64 11.58 -36.20 -7.71
N THR A 65 10.73 -35.29 -8.20
CA THR A 65 10.29 -34.11 -7.47
C THR A 65 8.94 -34.35 -6.80
N VAL A 66 8.97 -34.72 -5.52
CA VAL A 66 7.78 -34.96 -4.69
C VAL A 66 7.41 -33.68 -3.96
N ARG A 67 6.35 -33.01 -4.44
CA ARG A 67 5.94 -31.68 -3.99
C ARG A 67 4.87 -31.71 -2.92
N ALA A 68 3.94 -32.65 -3.01
CA ALA A 68 2.83 -32.76 -2.07
C ALA A 68 2.72 -34.20 -1.58
N LEU A 69 2.45 -34.37 -0.29
CA LEU A 69 2.19 -35.65 0.33
C LEU A 69 0.93 -35.56 1.17
N LEU A 70 0.10 -36.58 1.08
CA LEU A 70 -1.10 -36.71 1.90
C LEU A 70 -1.31 -38.17 2.26
N VAL A 71 -1.40 -38.47 3.55
CA VAL A 71 -1.90 -39.76 4.03
C VAL A 71 -3.39 -39.60 4.30
N THR A 72 -4.22 -40.31 3.54
CA THR A 72 -5.67 -40.20 3.62
C THR A 72 -6.22 -40.82 4.90
N ARG A 73 -7.50 -40.58 5.20
CA ARG A 73 -8.20 -41.23 6.32
C ARG A 73 -8.35 -42.75 6.16
N THR A 74 -8.18 -43.29 4.97
CA THR A 74 -8.12 -44.73 4.72
C THR A 74 -6.72 -45.31 4.88
N GLY A 75 -5.71 -44.46 5.11
CA GLY A 75 -4.30 -44.86 5.22
C GLY A 75 -3.58 -44.96 3.87
N ALA A 76 -4.23 -44.60 2.77
CA ALA A 76 -3.57 -44.52 1.47
C ALA A 76 -2.62 -43.31 1.43
N LEU A 77 -1.47 -43.47 0.79
CA LEU A 77 -0.52 -42.40 0.53
C LEU A 77 -0.76 -41.85 -0.88
N LEU A 78 -0.96 -40.54 -0.96
CA LEU A 78 -1.00 -39.78 -2.19
C LEU A 78 0.28 -38.94 -2.32
N VAL A 79 0.88 -39.00 -3.50
CA VAL A 79 2.17 -38.40 -3.83
C VAL A 79 1.99 -37.50 -5.05
N GLY A 80 1.94 -36.20 -4.81
CA GLY A 80 1.91 -35.19 -5.86
C GLY A 80 3.32 -34.92 -6.39
N THR A 81 3.53 -35.13 -7.68
CA THR A 81 4.81 -34.84 -8.33
C THR A 81 4.74 -33.60 -9.22
N LEU A 82 5.89 -32.95 -9.44
CA LEU A 82 6.00 -31.89 -10.44
C LEU A 82 6.37 -32.48 -11.81
N GLY A 83 5.35 -32.75 -12.63
CA GLY A 83 5.51 -33.13 -14.04
C GLY A 83 5.38 -34.63 -14.32
N HIS A 84 5.04 -35.45 -13.32
CA HIS A 84 4.81 -36.89 -13.50
C HIS A 84 3.46 -37.35 -12.91
N GLY A 85 2.56 -36.40 -12.63
CA GLY A 85 1.21 -36.68 -12.15
C GLY A 85 1.13 -37.03 -10.66
N LEU A 86 0.11 -37.81 -10.33
CA LEU A 86 -0.20 -38.25 -8.96
C LEU A 86 0.12 -39.73 -8.82
N ALA A 87 0.90 -40.08 -7.80
CA ALA A 87 1.06 -41.47 -7.39
C ALA A 87 0.15 -41.78 -6.21
N GLU A 88 -0.46 -42.95 -6.20
CA GLU A 88 -1.32 -43.43 -5.12
C GLU A 88 -0.85 -44.81 -4.67
N ARG A 89 -0.74 -45.00 -3.36
CA ARG A 89 -0.38 -46.27 -2.76
C ARG A 89 -1.34 -46.59 -1.64
N CYS A 90 -2.04 -47.73 -1.74
CA CYS A 90 -2.93 -48.15 -0.66
C CYS A 90 -2.14 -48.51 0.61
N ALA A 91 -2.81 -48.49 1.77
CA ALA A 91 -2.15 -48.70 3.08
C ALA A 91 -1.30 -49.98 3.14
N ASP A 92 -1.79 -51.07 2.54
CA ASP A 92 -1.16 -52.39 2.55
C ASP A 92 -0.45 -52.75 1.24
N CYS A 93 -0.39 -51.82 0.29
CA CYS A 93 0.22 -52.04 -1.02
C CYS A 93 1.74 -51.85 -0.96
N SER A 94 2.50 -52.58 -1.78
CA SER A 94 3.91 -52.29 -2.04
C SER A 94 4.10 -51.28 -3.19
N ALA A 95 3.32 -51.43 -4.26
CA ALA A 95 3.46 -50.66 -5.49
C ALA A 95 2.64 -49.35 -5.50
N PHE A 96 3.07 -48.40 -6.34
CA PHE A 96 2.36 -47.17 -6.63
C PHE A 96 1.53 -47.29 -7.92
N ILE A 97 0.32 -46.73 -7.89
CA ILE A 97 -0.51 -46.52 -9.07
C ILE A 97 -0.29 -45.08 -9.54
N GLN A 98 0.18 -44.91 -10.77
CA GLN A 98 0.38 -43.59 -11.35
C GLN A 98 -0.87 -43.14 -12.11
N HIS A 99 -1.34 -41.95 -11.79
CA HIS A 99 -2.34 -41.21 -12.54
C HIS A 99 -1.65 -40.11 -13.33
N ARG A 100 -1.97 -39.98 -14.62
CA ARG A 100 -1.34 -39.05 -15.57
C ARG A 100 -2.36 -38.28 -16.38
N HIS A 101 -1.90 -37.22 -17.04
CA HIS A 101 -2.70 -36.54 -18.04
C HIS A 101 -2.79 -37.36 -19.32
N SER A 102 -3.98 -37.47 -19.89
CA SER A 102 -4.21 -38.15 -21.16
C SER A 102 -5.45 -37.59 -21.86
N ALA A 103 -5.71 -38.05 -23.08
CA ALA A 103 -6.96 -37.74 -23.78
C ALA A 103 -8.18 -38.49 -23.20
N ALA A 104 -7.99 -39.44 -22.28
CA ALA A 104 -9.08 -40.20 -21.70
C ALA A 104 -9.92 -39.34 -20.74
N LEU A 105 -11.25 -39.49 -20.83
CA LEU A 105 -12.18 -38.82 -19.94
C LEU A 105 -11.92 -39.21 -18.48
N GLY A 106 -11.83 -38.22 -17.60
CA GLY A 106 -11.57 -38.43 -16.18
C GLY A 106 -10.11 -38.69 -15.82
N SER A 107 -9.17 -38.62 -16.77
CA SER A 107 -7.74 -38.58 -16.45
C SER A 107 -7.34 -37.24 -15.82
N LEU A 108 -6.14 -37.15 -15.24
CA LEU A 108 -5.70 -35.91 -14.57
C LEU A 108 -5.66 -34.74 -15.55
N PRO A 109 -6.21 -33.56 -15.20
CA PRO A 109 -6.12 -32.38 -16.06
C PRO A 109 -4.70 -31.81 -16.21
N ASP A 110 -3.84 -31.98 -15.21
CA ASP A 110 -2.46 -31.47 -15.19
C ASP A 110 -1.55 -32.45 -14.42
N GLU A 111 -0.29 -32.57 -14.85
CA GLU A 111 0.70 -33.45 -14.23
C GLU A 111 1.56 -32.75 -13.17
N ARG A 112 1.36 -31.45 -12.95
CA ARG A 112 2.10 -30.63 -11.98
C ARG A 112 1.27 -30.45 -10.72
N ILE A 113 1.32 -31.46 -9.85
CA ILE A 113 0.56 -31.50 -8.60
C ILE A 113 1.34 -30.75 -7.52
N THR A 114 0.71 -29.75 -6.92
CA THR A 114 1.34 -28.82 -5.97
C THR A 114 0.75 -28.89 -4.58
N ALA A 115 -0.52 -29.26 -4.45
CA ALA A 115 -1.20 -29.35 -3.17
C ALA A 115 -2.19 -30.53 -3.16
N LEU A 116 -2.39 -31.12 -1.99
CA LEU A 116 -3.31 -32.23 -1.76
C LEU A 116 -4.03 -32.02 -0.43
N ALA A 117 -5.35 -32.13 -0.41
CA ALA A 117 -6.16 -32.06 0.81
C ALA A 117 -7.34 -33.03 0.74
N GLU A 118 -7.77 -33.57 1.90
CA GLU A 118 -8.92 -34.48 1.99
C GLU A 118 -10.02 -33.88 2.88
N SER A 119 -11.18 -33.62 2.28
CA SER A 119 -12.37 -33.14 2.99
C SER A 119 -12.92 -34.18 3.95
N ALA A 120 -13.62 -33.76 5.01
CA ALA A 120 -14.24 -34.65 5.99
C ALA A 120 -15.17 -35.72 5.37
N ASN A 121 -15.76 -35.45 4.22
CA ASN A 121 -16.62 -36.39 3.48
C ASN A 121 -15.84 -37.35 2.55
N GLY A 122 -14.50 -37.29 2.54
CA GLY A 122 -13.63 -38.13 1.73
C GLY A 122 -13.32 -37.58 0.33
N ARG A 123 -13.83 -36.39 -0.03
CA ARG A 123 -13.44 -35.72 -1.28
C ARG A 123 -11.96 -35.41 -1.26
N LEU A 124 -11.29 -35.68 -2.37
CA LEU A 124 -9.89 -35.33 -2.57
C LEU A 124 -9.79 -34.06 -3.40
N TRP A 125 -9.16 -33.05 -2.82
CA TRP A 125 -8.80 -31.79 -3.47
C TRP A 125 -7.36 -31.83 -3.92
N ILE A 126 -7.14 -31.47 -5.17
CA ILE A 126 -5.84 -31.50 -5.82
C ILE A 126 -5.58 -30.12 -6.40
N GLY A 127 -4.55 -29.46 -5.89
CA GLY A 127 -4.04 -28.21 -6.44
C GLY A 127 -3.06 -28.52 -7.56
N THR A 128 -3.23 -27.84 -8.69
CA THR A 128 -2.34 -27.98 -9.84
C THR A 128 -1.70 -26.64 -10.20
N ARG A 129 -0.52 -26.69 -10.82
CA ARG A 129 0.17 -25.50 -11.32
C ARG A 129 -0.31 -25.09 -12.72
N GLY A 130 -1.59 -24.98 -12.99
CA GLY A 130 -2.07 -24.46 -14.29
C GLY A 130 -3.47 -24.87 -14.69
N SER A 131 -4.01 -25.95 -14.10
CA SER A 131 -5.42 -26.32 -14.28
C SER A 131 -6.30 -25.89 -13.09
N GLY A 132 -5.74 -25.22 -12.09
CA GLY A 132 -6.46 -24.78 -10.89
C GLY A 132 -6.77 -25.92 -9.94
N LEU A 133 -7.99 -25.92 -9.41
CA LEU A 133 -8.51 -26.90 -8.48
C LEU A 133 -9.07 -28.12 -9.22
N VAL A 134 -8.68 -29.31 -8.78
CA VAL A 134 -9.16 -30.59 -9.29
C VAL A 134 -9.80 -31.38 -8.14
N LEU A 135 -10.95 -32.00 -8.41
CA LEU A 135 -11.71 -32.82 -7.49
C LEU A 135 -11.68 -34.28 -7.93
N ARG A 136 -11.53 -35.18 -6.96
CA ARG A 136 -11.89 -36.60 -7.08
C ARG A 136 -12.91 -36.93 -5.98
N GLU A 137 -14.09 -37.36 -6.39
CA GLU A 137 -15.15 -37.78 -5.46
C GLU A 137 -14.76 -39.09 -4.73
N PRO A 138 -15.27 -39.32 -3.51
CA PRO A 138 -15.01 -40.53 -2.74
C PRO A 138 -15.36 -41.79 -3.55
N GLY A 139 -14.44 -42.74 -3.61
CA GLY A 139 -14.62 -43.99 -4.38
C GLY A 139 -14.58 -43.82 -5.91
N GLY A 140 -14.47 -42.59 -6.41
CA GLY A 140 -14.30 -42.31 -7.83
C GLY A 140 -12.85 -42.47 -8.30
N HIS A 141 -12.68 -42.78 -9.58
CA HIS A 141 -11.37 -42.82 -10.25
C HIS A 141 -11.14 -41.63 -11.17
N SER A 142 -12.16 -40.82 -11.42
CA SER A 142 -12.09 -39.68 -12.32
C SER A 142 -11.64 -38.42 -11.61
N PHE A 143 -10.75 -37.68 -12.25
CA PHE A 143 -10.29 -36.36 -11.84
C PHE A 143 -11.00 -35.30 -12.68
N VAL A 144 -11.64 -34.34 -12.01
CA VAL A 144 -12.43 -33.31 -12.68
C VAL A 144 -11.94 -31.94 -12.26
N ARG A 145 -11.59 -31.08 -13.22
CA ARG A 145 -11.30 -29.68 -12.96
C ARG A 145 -12.56 -28.97 -12.46
N VAL A 146 -12.46 -28.27 -11.35
CA VAL A 146 -13.55 -27.48 -10.78
C VAL A 146 -13.52 -26.08 -11.40
N PRO A 147 -14.53 -25.67 -12.20
CA PRO A 147 -14.61 -24.31 -12.70
C PRO A 147 -14.94 -23.35 -11.56
N LEU A 148 -14.24 -22.21 -11.49
CA LEU A 148 -14.49 -21.16 -10.51
C LEU A 148 -15.12 -19.93 -11.18
N ALA A 149 -16.02 -19.25 -10.47
CA ALA A 149 -16.65 -18.01 -10.90
C ALA A 149 -15.67 -16.82 -10.78
N LEU A 150 -14.58 -16.87 -11.56
CA LEU A 150 -13.54 -15.84 -11.69
C LEU A 150 -13.33 -15.52 -13.16
N GLU A 151 -12.97 -14.27 -13.48
CA GLU A 151 -12.73 -13.85 -14.87
C GLU A 151 -11.57 -14.64 -15.51
N ASP A 152 -10.51 -14.92 -14.74
CA ASP A 152 -9.30 -15.60 -15.18
C ASP A 152 -9.09 -16.95 -14.45
N ASP A 153 -10.09 -17.82 -14.44
CA ASP A 153 -9.98 -19.17 -13.85
C ASP A 153 -9.12 -20.14 -14.70
N ALA A 154 -8.97 -19.84 -16.00
CA ALA A 154 -8.13 -20.63 -16.90
C ALA A 154 -6.65 -20.32 -16.62
N GLY A 155 -5.86 -21.35 -16.28
CA GLY A 155 -4.43 -21.17 -15.99
C GLY A 155 -4.09 -20.98 -14.50
N LEU A 156 -5.08 -21.02 -13.61
CA LEU A 156 -4.88 -20.83 -12.17
C LEU A 156 -3.82 -21.79 -11.64
N SER A 157 -2.83 -21.25 -10.94
CA SER A 157 -1.74 -22.03 -10.34
C SER A 157 -1.89 -22.04 -8.83
N VAL A 158 -2.40 -23.14 -8.31
CA VAL A 158 -2.61 -23.35 -6.87
C VAL A 158 -1.29 -23.79 -6.23
N SER A 159 -0.91 -23.19 -5.11
CA SER A 159 0.31 -23.53 -4.35
C SER A 159 0.01 -24.31 -3.07
N ASP A 160 -1.15 -24.08 -2.46
CA ASP A 160 -1.58 -24.76 -1.24
C ASP A 160 -3.12 -24.76 -1.12
N ILE A 161 -3.68 -25.68 -0.34
CA ILE A 161 -5.13 -25.82 -0.12
C ILE A 161 -5.40 -26.03 1.37
N ALA A 162 -6.30 -25.22 1.94
CA ALA A 162 -6.87 -25.44 3.26
C ALA A 162 -8.40 -25.54 3.18
N GLU A 163 -9.00 -26.44 3.96
CA GLU A 163 -10.46 -26.55 4.11
C GLU A 163 -10.85 -26.08 5.51
N ASP A 164 -11.81 -25.16 5.58
CA ASP A 164 -12.34 -24.67 6.87
C ASP A 164 -13.39 -25.61 7.47
N GLY A 165 -13.74 -25.37 8.73
CA GLY A 165 -14.73 -26.19 9.45
C GLY A 165 -16.15 -26.13 8.86
N ASP A 166 -16.43 -25.17 7.98
CA ASP A 166 -17.70 -25.05 7.26
C ASP A 166 -17.63 -25.74 5.88
N GLY A 167 -16.52 -26.41 5.56
CA GLY A 167 -16.27 -27.09 4.28
C GLY A 167 -15.89 -26.15 3.14
N ARG A 168 -15.59 -24.87 3.39
CA ARG A 168 -15.12 -23.94 2.35
C ARG A 168 -13.64 -24.15 2.11
N LEU A 169 -13.23 -23.94 0.86
CA LEU A 169 -11.83 -24.09 0.47
C LEU A 169 -11.15 -22.73 0.41
N TRP A 170 -9.91 -22.70 0.86
CA TRP A 170 -8.98 -21.59 0.73
C TRP A 170 -7.83 -22.07 -0.14
N LEU A 171 -7.69 -21.49 -1.32
CA LEU A 171 -6.65 -21.79 -2.28
C LEU A 171 -5.57 -20.72 -2.19
N ALA A 172 -4.34 -21.09 -1.87
CA ALA A 172 -3.19 -20.24 -2.11
C ALA A 172 -2.79 -20.37 -3.57
N THR A 173 -2.28 -19.28 -4.13
CA THR A 173 -1.90 -19.24 -5.54
C THR A 173 -0.49 -18.68 -5.71
N TYR A 174 0.14 -19.01 -6.83
CA TYR A 174 1.46 -18.51 -7.18
C TYR A 174 1.48 -17.01 -7.55
N GLY A 175 0.33 -16.36 -7.76
CA GLY A 175 0.30 -14.96 -8.18
C GLY A 175 -1.07 -14.28 -8.22
N ASP A 176 -2.14 -14.95 -7.81
CA ASP A 176 -3.53 -14.45 -7.79
C ASP A 176 -4.04 -14.24 -6.35
N GLY A 177 -3.13 -14.20 -5.37
CA GLY A 177 -3.46 -14.09 -3.96
C GLY A 177 -4.08 -15.36 -3.37
N VAL A 178 -5.08 -15.17 -2.50
CA VAL A 178 -5.86 -16.24 -1.89
C VAL A 178 -7.26 -16.25 -2.47
N ILE A 179 -7.77 -17.43 -2.82
CA ILE A 179 -9.13 -17.59 -3.34
C ILE A 179 -9.95 -18.43 -2.36
N ARG A 180 -11.03 -17.86 -1.83
CA ARG A 180 -12.03 -18.61 -1.08
C ARG A 180 -13.04 -19.20 -2.06
N VAL A 181 -13.27 -20.50 -2.00
CA VAL A 181 -14.23 -21.21 -2.85
C VAL A 181 -15.33 -21.81 -1.97
N GLU A 182 -16.57 -21.68 -2.43
CA GLU A 182 -17.73 -22.33 -1.81
C GLU A 182 -18.10 -23.57 -2.62
N PRO A 183 -17.86 -24.79 -2.09
CA PRO A 183 -18.18 -26.01 -2.83
C PRO A 183 -19.66 -26.15 -3.15
N ARG A 184 -19.94 -26.74 -4.32
CA ARG A 184 -21.28 -27.14 -4.75
C ARG A 184 -21.29 -28.62 -5.10
N ASP A 185 -22.47 -29.21 -5.13
CA ASP A 185 -22.63 -30.60 -5.59
C ASP A 185 -22.61 -30.70 -7.13
N ASP A 186 -23.02 -29.63 -7.83
CA ASP A 186 -22.89 -29.55 -9.28
C ASP A 186 -21.47 -29.08 -9.68
N ILE A 187 -20.76 -29.93 -10.41
CA ILE A 187 -19.40 -29.67 -10.93
C ILE A 187 -19.45 -29.05 -12.34
N GLY A 188 -20.60 -29.05 -13.02
CA GLY A 188 -20.77 -28.50 -14.36
C GLY A 188 -20.85 -26.98 -14.40
N SER A 189 -21.28 -26.36 -13.30
CA SER A 189 -21.42 -24.91 -13.17
C SER A 189 -20.23 -24.29 -12.39
N PRO A 190 -19.77 -23.06 -12.72
CA PRO A 190 -18.75 -22.38 -11.94
C PRO A 190 -19.11 -22.24 -10.45
N TRP A 191 -18.19 -22.62 -9.58
CA TRP A 191 -18.35 -22.50 -8.13
C TRP A 191 -18.10 -21.06 -7.67
N PRO A 192 -18.88 -20.54 -6.69
CA PRO A 192 -18.65 -19.21 -6.15
C PRO A 192 -17.24 -19.10 -5.58
N ALA A 193 -16.51 -18.09 -6.04
CA ALA A 193 -15.14 -17.85 -5.63
C ALA A 193 -14.93 -16.37 -5.33
N ARG A 194 -14.13 -16.09 -4.29
CA ARG A 194 -13.75 -14.73 -3.91
C ARG A 194 -12.24 -14.64 -3.77
N ARG A 195 -11.63 -13.79 -4.60
CA ARG A 195 -10.19 -13.48 -4.57
C ARG A 195 -9.86 -12.46 -3.46
N PHE A 196 -8.71 -12.63 -2.82
CA PHE A 196 -8.08 -11.71 -1.89
C PHE A 196 -6.64 -11.51 -2.36
N ASP A 197 -6.35 -10.32 -2.86
CA ASP A 197 -5.08 -9.93 -3.47
C ASP A 197 -4.59 -8.60 -2.85
N THR A 198 -3.51 -8.05 -3.38
CA THR A 198 -2.93 -6.79 -2.94
C THR A 198 -3.90 -5.61 -3.01
N THR A 199 -4.85 -5.62 -3.96
CA THR A 199 -5.89 -4.58 -4.05
C THR A 199 -6.92 -4.69 -2.92
N ARG A 200 -7.00 -5.84 -2.27
CA ARG A 200 -7.89 -6.14 -1.13
C ARG A 200 -7.16 -6.27 0.21
N GLY A 201 -5.90 -5.84 0.28
CA GLY A 201 -5.14 -5.72 1.52
C GLY A 201 -4.15 -6.85 1.80
N LEU A 202 -4.00 -7.82 0.89
CA LEU A 202 -2.94 -8.82 1.01
C LEU A 202 -1.56 -8.16 0.83
N SER A 203 -0.54 -8.64 1.53
CA SER A 203 0.81 -8.06 1.45
C SER A 203 1.52 -8.37 0.13
N ALA A 204 1.23 -9.52 -0.49
CA ALA A 204 1.69 -9.88 -1.83
C ALA A 204 0.82 -10.99 -2.44
N ASP A 205 0.70 -11.00 -3.78
CA ASP A 205 -0.17 -11.95 -4.49
C ASP A 205 0.45 -13.35 -4.65
N HIS A 206 1.75 -13.48 -4.44
CA HIS A 206 2.41 -14.78 -4.36
C HIS A 206 2.24 -15.35 -2.95
N VAL A 207 1.40 -16.39 -2.83
CA VAL A 207 1.08 -17.06 -1.58
C VAL A 207 1.73 -18.43 -1.55
N SER A 208 2.51 -18.68 -0.50
CA SER A 208 3.33 -19.88 -0.37
C SER A 208 2.66 -20.99 0.43
N ALA A 209 1.95 -20.66 1.51
CA ALA A 209 1.33 -21.64 2.39
C ALA A 209 0.17 -21.03 3.18
N LEU A 210 -0.75 -21.89 3.59
CA LEU A 210 -1.92 -21.54 4.40
C LEU A 210 -1.96 -22.36 5.70
N ALA A 211 -2.50 -21.76 6.76
CA ALA A 211 -2.94 -22.51 7.93
C ALA A 211 -4.17 -21.87 8.56
N LEU A 212 -5.06 -22.70 9.10
CA LEU A 212 -6.20 -22.24 9.89
C LEU A 212 -5.84 -22.30 11.37
N ASP A 213 -6.18 -21.24 12.11
CA ASP A 213 -6.11 -21.28 13.57
C ASP A 213 -7.34 -21.96 14.19
N ALA A 214 -7.32 -22.12 15.52
CA ALA A 214 -8.41 -22.76 16.25
C ALA A 214 -9.76 -22.00 16.17
N ASP A 215 -9.72 -20.70 15.88
CA ASP A 215 -10.90 -19.87 15.69
C ASP A 215 -11.39 -19.88 14.23
N GLY A 216 -10.67 -20.57 13.33
CA GLY A 216 -10.93 -20.67 11.90
C GLY A 216 -10.52 -19.43 11.11
N ASN A 217 -9.70 -18.54 11.65
CA ASN A 217 -9.07 -17.48 10.86
C ASN A 217 -7.93 -18.06 10.04
N LEU A 218 -7.60 -17.37 8.95
CA LEU A 218 -6.62 -17.84 7.99
C LEU A 218 -5.30 -17.09 8.16
N TRP A 219 -4.22 -17.86 8.33
CA TRP A 219 -2.85 -17.41 8.29
C TRP A 219 -2.26 -17.70 6.92
N ILE A 220 -1.64 -16.70 6.32
CA ILE A 220 -1.25 -16.70 4.92
C ILE A 220 0.22 -16.31 4.82
N ALA A 221 1.10 -17.22 4.39
CA ALA A 221 2.49 -16.86 4.12
C ALA A 221 2.63 -16.30 2.72
N THR A 222 3.00 -15.03 2.61
CA THR A 222 3.22 -14.35 1.32
C THR A 222 4.71 -14.15 1.05
N ALA A 223 5.05 -13.71 -0.17
CA ALA A 223 6.41 -13.30 -0.50
C ALA A 223 6.93 -12.11 0.34
N ARG A 224 6.06 -11.37 1.06
CA ARG A 224 6.44 -10.17 1.83
C ARG A 224 6.24 -10.29 3.34
N GLY A 225 5.71 -11.42 3.82
CA GLY A 225 5.46 -11.61 5.25
C GLY A 225 4.41 -12.67 5.51
N ILE A 226 3.70 -12.51 6.61
CA ILE A 226 2.55 -13.34 6.97
C ILE A 226 1.35 -12.42 7.12
N ASP A 227 0.24 -12.76 6.48
CA ASP A 227 -1.02 -12.07 6.64
C ASP A 227 -1.98 -12.91 7.48
N HIS A 228 -2.78 -12.23 8.30
CA HIS A 228 -3.87 -12.81 9.06
C HIS A 228 -5.18 -12.27 8.52
N LEU A 229 -6.02 -13.17 8.02
CA LEU A 229 -7.35 -12.86 7.50
C LEU A 229 -8.41 -13.32 8.51
N ASN A 230 -9.22 -12.37 8.99
CA ASN A 230 -10.35 -12.65 9.86
C ASN A 230 -11.50 -13.25 9.04
N ARG A 231 -12.01 -14.41 9.46
CA ARG A 231 -13.06 -15.12 8.70
C ARG A 231 -14.42 -14.43 8.69
N LYS A 232 -14.70 -13.53 9.65
CA LYS A 232 -16.02 -12.90 9.85
C LYS A 232 -16.18 -11.65 8.99
N ASP A 233 -15.20 -10.75 9.04
CA ASP A 233 -15.25 -9.46 8.34
C ASP A 233 -14.31 -9.37 7.13
N PHE A 234 -13.47 -10.40 6.92
CA PHE A 234 -12.44 -10.44 5.87
C PHE A 234 -11.40 -9.32 5.98
N SER A 235 -11.23 -8.74 7.16
CA SER A 235 -10.13 -7.83 7.42
C SER A 235 -8.79 -8.58 7.37
N ILE A 236 -7.81 -7.98 6.70
CA ILE A 236 -6.46 -8.52 6.58
C ILE A 236 -5.53 -7.66 7.43
N ARG A 237 -4.70 -8.32 8.23
CA ARG A 237 -3.61 -7.70 8.99
C ARG A 237 -2.29 -8.32 8.55
N SER A 238 -1.34 -7.47 8.15
CA SER A 238 -0.06 -7.92 7.60
C SER A 238 1.09 -7.81 8.59
N PHE A 239 1.88 -8.87 8.68
CA PHE A 239 3.07 -8.97 9.52
C PHE A 239 4.32 -9.04 8.63
N GLY A 240 4.99 -7.90 8.45
CA GLY A 240 6.24 -7.77 7.70
C GLY A 240 7.50 -7.87 8.56
N LEU A 241 8.67 -7.69 7.95
CA LEU A 241 9.98 -7.79 8.61
C LEU A 241 10.07 -6.98 9.92
N ARG A 242 9.46 -5.79 9.96
CA ARG A 242 9.43 -4.91 11.14
C ARG A 242 8.64 -5.47 12.32
N THR A 243 7.74 -6.41 12.05
CA THR A 243 6.91 -7.11 13.05
C THR A 243 7.55 -8.44 13.49
N GLY A 244 8.69 -8.82 12.90
CA GLY A 244 9.43 -10.04 13.27
C GLY A 244 9.32 -11.20 12.28
N THR A 245 8.75 -11.01 11.09
CA THR A 245 8.72 -12.06 10.05
C THR A 245 10.06 -12.20 9.32
N LEU A 246 10.28 -13.37 8.70
CA LEU A 246 11.54 -13.68 8.02
C LEU A 246 11.76 -12.81 6.79
N ALA A 247 12.94 -12.19 6.68
CA ALA A 247 13.31 -11.34 5.54
C ALA A 247 13.34 -12.09 4.19
N GLY A 248 13.68 -13.38 4.22
CA GLY A 248 13.79 -14.22 3.03
C GLY A 248 12.47 -14.84 2.56
N GLY A 249 11.33 -14.48 3.16
CA GLY A 249 10.05 -15.11 2.84
C GLY A 249 9.96 -16.57 3.28
N TYR A 250 8.86 -17.21 2.88
CA TYR A 250 8.43 -18.53 3.36
C TYR A 250 8.39 -19.56 2.22
N PHE A 251 8.62 -20.82 2.57
CA PHE A 251 8.60 -21.91 1.61
C PHE A 251 7.17 -22.38 1.29
N LEU A 252 7.00 -22.94 0.09
CA LEU A 252 5.71 -23.47 -0.36
C LEU A 252 5.24 -24.62 0.53
N GLY A 253 3.98 -24.59 0.97
CA GLY A 253 3.39 -25.59 1.87
C GLY A 253 4.04 -25.67 3.26
N ALA A 254 4.89 -24.72 3.63
CA ALA A 254 5.64 -24.75 4.89
C ALA A 254 4.94 -23.94 6.00
N MET A 255 3.64 -24.15 6.19
CA MET A 255 2.90 -23.59 7.32
C MET A 255 2.05 -24.68 7.99
N ALA A 256 1.99 -24.69 9.32
CA ALA A 256 1.18 -25.63 10.07
C ALA A 256 0.66 -25.02 11.36
N ALA A 257 -0.56 -25.42 11.74
CA ALA A 257 -1.10 -25.18 13.07
C ALA A 257 -0.60 -26.26 14.04
N LEU A 258 -0.14 -25.83 15.21
CA LEU A 258 0.32 -26.69 16.29
C LEU A 258 -0.84 -27.04 17.25
N PRO A 259 -0.75 -28.18 17.97
CA PRO A 259 -1.81 -28.59 18.91
C PRO A 259 -2.09 -27.60 20.04
N ASP A 260 -1.14 -26.74 20.37
CA ASP A 260 -1.29 -25.68 21.39
C ASP A 260 -1.96 -24.40 20.86
N GLY A 261 -2.29 -24.37 19.57
CA GLY A 261 -2.93 -23.25 18.89
C GLY A 261 -1.96 -22.24 18.25
N ARG A 262 -0.64 -22.45 18.36
CA ARG A 262 0.34 -21.62 17.65
C ARG A 262 0.43 -22.00 16.18
N ILE A 263 0.88 -21.06 15.35
CA ILE A 263 1.15 -21.30 13.93
C ILE A 263 2.66 -21.26 13.72
N VAL A 264 3.19 -22.24 13.00
CA VAL A 264 4.60 -22.26 12.57
C VAL A 264 4.68 -22.08 11.06
N ALA A 265 5.61 -21.24 10.61
CA ALA A 265 5.88 -20.99 9.20
C ALA A 265 7.38 -21.08 8.91
N GLY A 266 7.78 -21.96 7.99
CA GLY A 266 9.17 -22.19 7.60
C GLY A 266 9.61 -21.32 6.41
N GLY A 267 10.83 -20.80 6.45
CA GLY A 267 11.37 -19.93 5.41
C GLY A 267 12.90 -19.93 5.33
N MET A 268 13.47 -19.13 4.42
CA MET A 268 14.91 -19.14 4.13
C MET A 268 15.80 -18.76 5.34
N GLY A 269 15.23 -18.11 6.35
CA GLY A 269 15.94 -17.71 7.59
C GLY A 269 15.64 -18.58 8.81
N GLY A 270 14.96 -19.73 8.65
CA GLY A 270 14.54 -20.59 9.75
C GLY A 270 13.02 -20.73 9.82
N MET A 271 12.42 -20.50 10.99
CA MET A 271 10.97 -20.58 11.17
C MET A 271 10.46 -19.44 12.04
N SER A 272 9.29 -18.92 11.68
CA SER A 272 8.49 -18.01 12.49
C SER A 272 7.49 -18.81 13.29
N LEU A 273 7.38 -18.51 14.58
CA LEU A 273 6.35 -19.06 15.46
C LEU A 273 5.42 -17.93 15.88
N LEU A 274 4.15 -18.03 15.54
CA LEU A 274 3.13 -17.05 15.86
C LEU A 274 2.18 -17.63 16.89
N ASP A 275 1.84 -16.81 17.90
CA ASP A 275 0.80 -17.13 18.86
C ASP A 275 -0.42 -16.23 18.58
N PRO A 276 -1.48 -16.77 17.94
CA PRO A 276 -2.68 -16.00 17.64
C PRO A 276 -3.32 -15.35 18.87
N LYS A 277 -3.19 -15.94 20.06
CA LYS A 277 -3.76 -15.40 21.30
C LYS A 277 -2.95 -14.25 21.87
N ALA A 278 -1.64 -14.23 21.62
CA ALA A 278 -0.74 -13.16 22.06
C ALA A 278 -0.77 -11.94 21.13
N ILE A 279 -1.25 -12.10 19.90
CA ILE A 279 -1.44 -11.00 18.96
C ILE A 279 -2.64 -10.17 19.44
N GLY A 280 -2.35 -9.23 20.32
CA GLY A 280 -3.34 -8.32 20.88
C GLY A 280 -4.10 -7.55 19.80
N GLY A 281 -5.31 -7.12 20.18
CA GLY A 281 -6.15 -6.26 19.34
C GLY A 281 -5.41 -4.99 18.89
N ARG A 282 -5.96 -4.33 17.87
CA ARG A 282 -5.40 -3.10 17.31
C ARG A 282 -5.09 -2.12 18.44
N ARG A 283 -3.81 -1.74 18.56
CA ARG A 283 -3.41 -0.65 19.44
C ARG A 283 -3.76 0.64 18.72
N ASN A 284 -4.39 1.58 19.42
CA ASN A 284 -4.61 2.91 18.86
C ASN A 284 -3.25 3.48 18.41
N PRO A 285 -3.18 4.04 17.19
CA PRO A 285 -1.96 4.68 16.75
C PRO A 285 -1.60 5.80 17.74
N PRO A 286 -0.31 6.01 18.02
CA PRO A 286 0.14 7.07 18.91
C PRO A 286 -0.37 8.43 18.41
N ASP A 287 -0.57 9.36 19.36
CA ASP A 287 -0.98 10.72 19.03
C ASP A 287 0.10 11.40 18.16
N PRO A 288 -0.28 12.10 17.08
CA PRO A 288 0.66 12.83 16.25
C PRO A 288 1.08 14.14 16.95
N HIS A 289 2.36 14.47 16.81
CA HIS A 289 2.97 15.71 17.28
C HIS A 289 3.69 16.41 16.13
N ILE A 290 3.54 17.73 16.05
CA ILE A 290 4.36 18.56 15.18
C ILE A 290 5.67 18.86 15.92
N ILE A 291 6.81 18.59 15.28
CA ILE A 291 8.13 18.69 15.90
C ILE A 291 9.02 19.78 15.31
N ALA A 292 8.64 20.33 14.16
CA ALA A 292 9.32 21.48 13.60
C ALA A 292 8.45 22.20 12.57
N TYR A 293 8.67 23.51 12.53
CA TYR A 293 8.24 24.41 11.48
C TYR A 293 9.49 24.91 10.76
N SER A 294 9.42 25.06 9.45
CA SER A 294 10.53 25.57 8.64
C SER A 294 10.05 26.57 7.62
N VAL A 295 10.84 27.61 7.35
CA VAL A 295 10.59 28.59 6.30
C VAL A 295 11.76 28.54 5.31
N PHE A 296 11.49 28.38 4.02
CA PHE A 296 12.52 28.17 2.99
C PHE A 296 13.56 27.08 3.36
N ASN A 297 13.10 25.97 3.96
CA ASN A 297 13.92 24.87 4.50
C ASN A 297 14.81 25.20 5.71
N GLU A 298 14.72 26.41 6.28
CA GLU A 298 15.36 26.72 7.56
C GLU A 298 14.40 26.44 8.71
N THR A 299 14.83 25.59 9.65
CA THR A 299 14.00 25.24 10.82
C THR A 299 13.91 26.42 11.77
N LEU A 300 12.68 26.78 12.14
CA LEU A 300 12.41 27.85 13.08
C LEU A 300 12.65 27.38 14.52
N LEU A 301 13.37 28.19 15.27
CA LEU A 301 13.66 27.96 16.69
C LEU A 301 12.78 28.89 17.55
N PRO A 302 12.23 28.39 18.68
CA PRO A 302 11.47 29.21 19.62
C PRO A 302 12.43 30.04 20.46
N VAL A 303 12.77 31.23 19.96
CA VAL A 303 13.60 32.22 20.66
C VAL A 303 12.75 33.43 21.06
N PRO A 304 13.02 34.10 22.20
CA PRO A 304 12.32 35.33 22.55
C PRO A 304 12.41 36.38 21.44
N GLY A 305 11.27 36.87 20.96
CA GLY A 305 11.18 37.79 19.81
C GLY A 305 11.40 37.13 18.43
N GLY A 306 11.45 35.79 18.39
CA GLY A 306 11.54 35.00 17.17
C GLY A 306 10.21 34.92 16.42
N ARG A 307 10.17 34.06 15.40
CA ARG A 307 8.97 33.86 14.56
C ARG A 307 8.03 32.77 15.10
N LEU A 308 8.49 31.96 16.05
CA LEU A 308 7.79 30.82 16.62
C LEU A 308 7.65 31.02 18.12
N HIS A 309 6.41 31.00 18.60
CA HIS A 309 6.06 31.11 20.00
C HIS A 309 5.23 29.89 20.41
N TYR A 310 5.51 29.35 21.60
CA TYR A 310 4.66 28.33 22.20
C TYR A 310 3.89 28.97 23.36
N ASN A 311 2.59 28.74 23.37
CA ASN A 311 1.68 29.15 24.43
C ASN A 311 1.72 28.15 25.61
N ASP A 312 1.13 28.51 26.74
CA ASP A 312 1.09 27.67 27.95
C ASP A 312 0.32 26.34 27.76
N ASP A 313 -0.48 26.23 26.70
CA ASP A 313 -1.23 25.03 26.31
C ASP A 313 -0.51 24.17 25.26
N ASP A 314 0.80 24.40 25.05
CA ASP A 314 1.65 23.81 24.00
C ASP A 314 1.18 24.11 22.57
N SER A 315 0.23 25.05 22.37
CA SER A 315 -0.09 25.52 21.02
C SER A 315 1.02 26.40 20.47
N ALA A 316 1.32 26.25 19.17
CA ALA A 316 2.40 26.97 18.50
C ALA A 316 1.83 28.11 17.66
N GLU A 317 2.20 29.35 17.96
CA GLU A 317 1.87 30.52 17.16
C GLU A 317 3.06 30.90 16.27
N LEU A 318 2.77 31.11 14.97
CA LEU A 318 3.79 31.40 13.98
C LEU A 318 3.54 32.73 13.28
N HIS A 319 4.45 33.68 13.50
CA HIS A 319 4.43 34.97 12.85
C HIS A 319 5.36 34.96 11.63
N LEU A 320 4.77 34.75 10.45
CA LEU A 320 5.49 34.79 9.18
C LEU A 320 5.37 36.16 8.52
N GLY A 321 6.49 36.65 7.99
CA GLY A 321 6.52 37.87 7.21
C GLY A 321 5.99 37.65 5.79
N HIS A 322 5.71 38.75 5.10
CA HIS A 322 5.22 38.74 3.72
C HIS A 322 6.19 38.11 2.69
N ARG A 323 7.47 37.94 3.03
CA ARG A 323 8.48 37.30 2.17
C ARG A 323 8.57 35.79 2.38
N ASP A 324 7.94 35.28 3.43
CA ASP A 324 8.00 33.88 3.82
C ASP A 324 6.97 33.09 3.01
N GLU A 325 7.30 32.77 1.76
CA GLU A 325 6.37 32.16 0.79
C GLU A 325 6.31 30.64 0.88
N MET A 326 7.18 30.00 1.66
CA MET A 326 7.26 28.54 1.78
C MET A 326 7.30 28.12 3.24
N LEU A 327 6.28 27.37 3.66
CA LEU A 327 6.16 26.80 4.99
C LEU A 327 6.28 25.28 4.91
N GLY A 328 7.27 24.73 5.60
CA GLY A 328 7.41 23.29 5.85
C GLY A 328 7.00 22.95 7.27
N ILE A 329 6.32 21.82 7.42
CA ILE A 329 5.83 21.31 8.70
C ILE A 329 6.28 19.87 8.79
N ARG A 330 6.86 19.50 9.93
CA ARG A 330 7.33 18.12 10.18
C ARG A 330 6.61 17.54 11.38
N PHE A 331 6.09 16.34 11.22
CA PHE A 331 5.31 15.65 12.24
C PHE A 331 5.85 14.25 12.51
N THR A 332 5.59 13.75 13.72
CA THR A 332 5.92 12.40 14.17
C THR A 332 4.80 11.86 15.05
N ALA A 333 4.77 10.54 15.27
CA ALA A 333 3.94 9.94 16.30
C ALA A 333 4.83 8.97 17.09
N PRO A 334 5.23 9.32 18.32
CA PRO A 334 6.17 8.53 19.09
C PRO A 334 5.50 7.24 19.58
N GLY A 335 5.82 6.12 18.92
CA GLY A 335 5.38 4.78 19.28
C GLY A 335 6.58 3.85 19.43
N PHE A 336 7.13 3.73 20.64
CA PHE A 336 8.27 2.85 20.90
C PHE A 336 7.91 1.34 20.91
N GLY A 337 6.61 1.01 20.88
CA GLY A 337 6.10 -0.36 20.94
C GLY A 337 5.28 -0.81 19.73
N THR A 338 5.18 0.01 18.67
CA THR A 338 4.42 -0.33 17.46
C THR A 338 5.39 -0.61 16.32
N SER A 339 5.37 -1.83 15.80
CA SER A 339 6.13 -2.25 14.62
C SER A 339 5.61 -1.63 13.31
N GLU A 340 4.39 -1.11 13.33
CA GLU A 340 3.75 -0.44 12.21
C GLU A 340 4.22 1.02 12.10
N VAL A 341 4.49 1.43 10.86
CA VAL A 341 4.81 2.82 10.55
C VAL A 341 3.50 3.61 10.55
N PRO A 342 3.33 4.61 11.44
CA PRO A 342 2.11 5.40 11.43
C PRO A 342 1.97 6.11 10.08
N ARG A 343 0.80 5.95 9.46
CA ARG A 343 0.37 6.76 8.32
C ARG A 343 -0.26 8.03 8.85
N PHE A 344 -0.10 9.12 8.11
CA PHE A 344 -0.58 10.44 8.54
C PHE A 344 -1.55 11.00 7.52
N ALA A 345 -2.53 11.76 8.00
CA ALA A 345 -3.26 12.71 7.19
C ALA A 345 -3.11 14.10 7.78
N PHE A 346 -2.98 15.10 6.92
CA PHE A 346 -2.85 16.49 7.33
C PHE A 346 -3.82 17.37 6.56
N LYS A 347 -4.19 18.51 7.15
CA LYS A 347 -5.07 19.50 6.57
C LYS A 347 -4.72 20.89 7.09
N LEU A 348 -4.61 21.86 6.19
CA LEU A 348 -4.49 23.27 6.53
C LEU A 348 -5.87 23.93 6.38
N ASP A 349 -6.57 24.13 7.50
CA ASP A 349 -7.85 24.83 7.49
C ASP A 349 -7.66 26.27 7.00
N GLY A 350 -8.54 26.70 6.10
CA GLY A 350 -8.43 27.98 5.39
C GLY A 350 -7.76 27.87 4.01
N TYR A 351 -7.11 26.75 3.69
CA TYR A 351 -6.47 26.49 2.40
C TYR A 351 -6.95 25.18 1.76
N ASP A 352 -6.87 24.07 2.48
CA ASP A 352 -7.23 22.74 1.99
C ASP A 352 -8.74 22.48 2.10
N ARG A 353 -9.34 21.94 1.03
CA ARG A 353 -10.76 21.52 1.05
C ARG A 353 -10.95 20.26 1.90
N ASP A 354 -10.17 19.23 1.60
CA ASP A 354 -10.23 17.91 2.23
C ASP A 354 -8.90 17.51 2.88
N TRP A 355 -8.91 16.43 3.66
CA TRP A 355 -7.70 15.86 4.26
C TRP A 355 -6.78 15.29 3.18
N ILE A 356 -5.49 15.62 3.27
CA ILE A 356 -4.45 15.07 2.40
C ILE A 356 -3.83 13.86 3.09
N ILE A 357 -3.91 12.69 2.46
CA ILE A 357 -3.28 11.46 2.94
C ILE A 357 -1.79 11.52 2.58
N ALA A 358 -0.91 11.47 3.57
CA ALA A 358 0.52 11.45 3.37
C ALA A 358 0.95 10.12 2.73
N GLY A 359 1.92 10.18 1.81
CA GLY A 359 2.51 8.98 1.20
C GLY A 359 3.24 8.11 2.22
N ASP A 360 3.60 6.90 1.80
CA ASP A 360 4.35 5.98 2.66
C ASP A 360 5.68 6.62 3.10
N ASN A 361 5.93 6.64 4.40
CA ASN A 361 7.07 7.30 5.03
C ASN A 361 7.12 8.85 4.94
N GLN A 362 6.11 9.52 4.38
CA GLN A 362 6.04 10.98 4.42
C GLN A 362 5.80 11.46 5.86
N ARG A 363 6.66 12.36 6.34
CA ARG A 363 6.66 12.93 7.71
C ARG A 363 6.60 14.45 7.73
N GLY A 364 6.16 15.04 6.63
CA GLY A 364 6.01 16.48 6.54
C GLY A 364 5.12 16.92 5.40
N ALA A 365 4.68 18.17 5.49
CA ALA A 365 3.88 18.87 4.51
C ALA A 365 4.57 20.20 4.18
N THR A 366 4.54 20.58 2.90
CA THR A 366 5.11 21.84 2.43
C THR A 366 4.04 22.60 1.68
N TYR A 367 3.78 23.83 2.12
CA TYR A 367 2.85 24.76 1.49
C TYR A 367 3.63 25.91 0.86
N THR A 368 3.23 26.32 -0.34
CA THR A 368 3.86 27.42 -1.07
C THR A 368 2.84 28.49 -1.46
N ARG A 369 3.26 29.75 -1.43
CA ARG A 369 2.47 30.94 -1.78
C ARG A 369 1.11 30.98 -1.08
N LEU A 370 1.12 30.80 0.24
CA LEU A 370 -0.08 30.89 1.04
C LEU A 370 -0.68 32.32 0.97
N PRO A 371 -2.00 32.47 0.80
CA PRO A 371 -2.67 33.77 0.77
C PRO A 371 -2.81 34.35 2.19
N ALA A 372 -2.94 35.67 2.30
CA ALA A 372 -3.07 36.30 3.62
C ALA A 372 -4.34 35.87 4.37
N GLY A 373 -4.20 35.45 5.62
CA GLY A 373 -5.30 35.03 6.49
C GLY A 373 -4.81 34.23 7.68
N ASP A 374 -5.76 33.80 8.52
CA ASP A 374 -5.52 32.90 9.65
C ASP A 374 -5.79 31.46 9.26
N PHE A 375 -4.83 30.57 9.56
CA PHE A 375 -4.89 29.17 9.19
C PHE A 375 -4.74 28.29 10.41
N THR A 376 -5.02 27.00 10.28
CA THR A 376 -4.81 26.04 11.36
C THR A 376 -4.36 24.70 10.78
N VAL A 377 -3.22 24.20 11.25
CA VAL A 377 -2.63 22.93 10.79
C VAL A 377 -3.17 21.78 11.62
N ARG A 378 -3.98 20.90 11.02
CA ARG A 378 -4.41 19.66 11.66
C ARG A 378 -3.62 18.48 11.13
N VAL A 379 -3.13 17.65 12.04
CA VAL A 379 -2.47 16.37 11.71
C VAL A 379 -3.18 15.27 12.50
N ARG A 380 -3.45 14.15 11.84
CA ARG A 380 -3.97 12.93 12.47
C ARG A 380 -3.18 11.71 12.03
N THR A 381 -3.04 10.75 12.92
CA THR A 381 -2.60 9.40 12.55
C THR A 381 -3.78 8.63 11.96
N LEU A 382 -3.48 7.82 10.95
CA LEU A 382 -4.44 6.91 10.34
C LEU A 382 -4.17 5.50 10.90
N ASP A 383 -5.23 4.79 11.27
CA ASP A 383 -5.19 3.34 11.48
C ASP A 383 -5.17 2.62 10.11
N ASP A 384 -4.82 1.33 10.09
CA ASP A 384 -4.69 0.50 8.88
C ASP A 384 -5.96 0.46 8.00
N THR A 385 -7.13 0.77 8.56
CA THR A 385 -8.42 0.86 7.84
C THR A 385 -8.89 2.27 7.53
N ALA A 386 -8.00 3.27 7.57
CA ALA A 386 -8.31 4.69 7.33
C ALA A 386 -9.43 5.26 8.24
N HIS A 387 -9.76 4.58 9.34
CA HIS A 387 -10.70 5.09 10.32
C HIS A 387 -9.96 6.07 11.24
N ALA A 388 -10.46 7.30 11.25
CA ALA A 388 -9.86 8.39 11.99
C ALA A 388 -10.09 8.18 13.49
N VAL A 389 -9.04 7.81 14.22
CA VAL A 389 -8.98 8.14 15.64
C VAL A 389 -8.96 9.66 15.70
N GLN A 390 -9.93 10.30 16.35
CA GLN A 390 -9.93 11.75 16.52
C GLN A 390 -8.79 12.15 17.47
N PRO A 391 -7.77 12.90 17.02
CA PRO A 391 -6.78 13.45 17.93
C PRO A 391 -6.96 14.96 18.06
N ARG A 392 -6.45 15.50 19.16
CA ARG A 392 -6.52 16.91 19.52
C ARG A 392 -5.98 17.78 18.37
N PRO A 393 -6.76 18.76 17.88
CA PRO A 393 -6.28 19.66 16.84
C PRO A 393 -5.13 20.48 17.41
N VAL A 394 -3.93 20.31 16.85
CA VAL A 394 -2.87 21.30 17.07
C VAL A 394 -3.31 22.56 16.34
N ARG A 395 -3.47 23.67 17.05
CA ARG A 395 -3.79 24.96 16.41
C ARG A 395 -2.48 25.70 16.21
N ALA A 396 -2.24 26.07 14.97
CA ALA A 396 -1.16 26.98 14.61
C ALA A 396 -1.78 28.11 13.80
N SER A 397 -1.96 29.26 14.43
CA SER A 397 -2.46 30.48 13.79
C SER A 397 -1.33 31.18 13.03
N TRP A 398 -1.68 31.83 11.92
CA TRP A 398 -0.76 32.55 11.06
C TRP A 398 -1.35 33.92 10.76
N SER A 399 -0.57 35.00 10.79
CA SER A 399 -1.02 36.30 10.29
C SER A 399 0.11 36.97 9.49
N PRO A 400 0.06 37.01 8.15
CA PRO A 400 1.03 37.75 7.37
C PRO A 400 0.64 39.22 7.34
N LEU A 401 1.30 40.02 8.17
CA LEU A 401 1.20 41.47 8.06
C LEU A 401 1.75 41.90 6.69
N ARG A 402 0.87 42.36 5.79
CA ARG A 402 1.24 43.11 4.58
C ARG A 402 0.92 44.59 4.82
N PRO A 403 1.88 45.41 5.29
CA PRO A 403 1.62 46.81 5.61
C PRO A 403 1.02 47.60 4.44
N TRP A 404 1.38 47.24 3.21
CA TRP A 404 0.94 47.89 1.96
C TRP A 404 -0.45 47.48 1.45
N ALA A 405 -1.06 46.44 2.02
CA ALA A 405 -2.39 45.95 1.63
C ALA A 405 -3.42 46.15 2.76
N THR A 406 -3.17 47.12 3.64
CA THR A 406 -4.11 47.52 4.69
C THR A 406 -5.11 48.56 4.16
N PRO A 407 -6.31 48.69 4.74
CA PRO A 407 -7.25 49.76 4.40
C PRO A 407 -6.60 51.16 4.48
N ILE A 408 -5.69 51.35 5.43
CA ILE A 408 -4.93 52.59 5.61
C ILE A 408 -3.97 52.85 4.44
N ALA A 409 -3.29 51.81 3.93
CA ALA A 409 -2.43 51.94 2.75
C ALA A 409 -3.23 52.34 1.51
N PHE A 410 -4.43 51.79 1.30
CA PHE A 410 -5.31 52.22 0.20
C PHE A 410 -5.76 53.67 0.32
N ILE A 411 -6.06 54.16 1.54
CA ILE A 411 -6.36 55.57 1.79
C ILE A 411 -5.13 56.45 1.46
N ALA A 412 -3.94 56.04 1.88
CA ALA A 412 -2.70 56.77 1.58
C ALA A 412 -2.42 56.83 0.07
N TYR A 413 -2.65 55.73 -0.67
CA TYR A 413 -2.54 55.72 -2.13
C TYR A 413 -3.56 56.64 -2.80
N ALA A 414 -4.81 56.67 -2.33
CA ALA A 414 -5.83 57.58 -2.84
C ALA A 414 -5.46 59.05 -2.61
N VAL A 415 -4.94 59.38 -1.42
CA VAL A 415 -4.49 60.74 -1.08
C VAL A 415 -3.30 61.15 -1.94
N ALA A 416 -2.30 60.27 -2.12
CA ALA A 416 -1.16 60.53 -2.98
C ALA A 416 -1.58 60.78 -4.45
N LEU A 417 -2.55 59.99 -4.94
CA LEU A 417 -3.07 60.14 -6.30
C LEU A 417 -3.86 61.44 -6.48
N LEU A 418 -4.65 61.84 -5.48
CA LEU A 418 -5.32 63.14 -5.45
C LEU A 418 -4.34 64.31 -5.39
N LEU A 419 -3.25 64.19 -4.62
CA LEU A 419 -2.19 65.20 -4.57
C LEU A 419 -1.46 65.33 -5.91
N ILE A 420 -1.18 64.22 -6.59
CA ILE A 420 -0.58 64.23 -7.94
C ILE A 420 -1.54 64.87 -8.94
N ALA A 421 -2.83 64.51 -8.91
CA ALA A 421 -3.85 65.11 -9.76
C ALA A 421 -4.00 66.62 -9.49
N TRP A 422 -3.98 67.03 -8.22
CA TRP A 422 -4.03 68.43 -7.81
C TRP A 422 -2.80 69.21 -8.26
N MET A 423 -1.58 68.67 -8.07
CA MET A 423 -0.35 69.29 -8.55
C MET A 423 -0.36 69.43 -10.08
N PHE A 424 -0.84 68.41 -10.79
CA PHE A 424 -0.96 68.46 -12.25
C PHE A 424 -1.97 69.53 -12.68
N TRP A 425 -3.15 69.58 -12.04
CA TRP A 425 -4.16 70.59 -12.29
C TRP A 425 -3.66 72.01 -12.00
N ALA A 426 -2.97 72.22 -10.87
CA ALA A 426 -2.36 73.48 -10.51
C ALA A 426 -1.30 73.93 -11.54
N ARG A 427 -0.48 73.00 -12.05
CA ARG A 427 0.50 73.28 -13.12
C ARG A 427 -0.18 73.68 -14.43
N VAL A 428 -1.26 73.00 -14.81
CA VAL A 428 -2.03 73.32 -16.02
C VAL A 428 -2.68 74.69 -15.88
N ARG A 429 -3.23 75.01 -14.71
CA ARG A 429 -3.86 76.30 -14.43
C ARG A 429 -2.86 77.46 -14.40
N ALA A 430 -1.66 77.24 -13.86
CA ALA A 430 -0.58 78.24 -13.92
C ALA A 430 -0.17 78.52 -15.38
N ARG A 431 -0.01 77.46 -16.20
CA ARG A 431 0.29 77.60 -17.64
C ARG A 431 -0.84 78.25 -18.44
N SER A 432 -2.11 78.07 -18.04
CA SER A 432 -3.24 78.74 -18.72
C SER A 432 -3.23 80.24 -18.43
N GLN A 433 -2.92 80.65 -17.20
CA GLN A 433 -2.79 82.06 -16.83
C GLN A 433 -1.63 82.76 -17.56
N GLU A 434 -0.49 82.07 -17.74
CA GLU A 434 0.63 82.60 -18.56
C GLU A 434 0.23 82.82 -20.02
N ARG A 435 -0.60 81.92 -20.59
CA ARG A 435 -1.10 82.05 -21.97
C ARG A 435 -2.10 83.19 -22.11
N GLU A 436 -3.00 83.37 -21.15
CA GLU A 436 -3.95 84.48 -21.12
C GLU A 436 -3.24 85.84 -20.98
N ALA A 437 -2.21 85.93 -20.14
CA ALA A 437 -1.38 87.13 -20.00
C ALA A 437 -0.61 87.46 -21.30
N ALA A 438 -0.04 86.45 -21.97
CA ALA A 438 0.64 86.64 -23.25
C ALA A 438 -0.31 87.09 -24.36
N ALA A 439 -1.53 86.55 -24.40
CA ALA A 439 -2.57 86.95 -25.35
C ALA A 439 -3.04 88.40 -25.12
N ALA A 440 -3.20 88.81 -23.86
CA ALA A 440 -3.55 90.19 -23.52
C ALA A 440 -2.48 91.20 -23.98
N VAL A 441 -1.19 90.86 -23.85
CA VAL A 441 -0.08 91.70 -24.34
C VAL A 441 -0.06 91.82 -25.87
N LEU A 442 -0.44 90.77 -26.60
CA LEU A 442 -0.55 90.80 -28.07
C LEU A 442 -1.70 91.71 -28.53
N VAL A 443 -2.87 91.62 -27.87
CA VAL A 443 -4.03 92.49 -28.17
C VAL A 443 -3.73 93.96 -27.89
N GLU A 444 -2.99 94.25 -26.81
CA GLU A 444 -2.53 95.61 -26.47
C GLU A 444 -1.58 96.18 -27.53
N LYS A 445 -0.67 95.35 -28.07
CA LYS A 445 0.24 95.74 -29.16
C LYS A 445 -0.50 95.99 -30.48
N GLU A 446 -1.50 95.18 -30.78
CA GLU A 446 -2.32 95.32 -31.99
C GLU A 446 -3.17 96.60 -31.95
N ARG A 447 -3.71 96.97 -30.79
CA ARG A 447 -4.38 98.27 -30.57
C ARG A 447 -3.45 99.46 -30.75
N ARG A 448 -2.20 99.38 -30.29
CA ARG A 448 -1.18 100.45 -30.50
C ARG A 448 -0.78 100.60 -31.96
N LEU A 449 -0.64 99.50 -32.70
CA LEU A 449 -0.34 99.52 -34.14
C LEU A 449 -1.50 100.11 -34.95
N ASN A 450 -2.74 99.72 -34.66
CA ASN A 450 -3.91 100.29 -35.31
C ASN A 450 -4.09 101.79 -34.98
N ALA A 451 -3.87 102.21 -33.74
CA ALA A 451 -3.91 103.63 -33.37
C ALA A 451 -2.84 104.48 -34.08
N ALA A 452 -1.63 103.94 -34.29
CA ALA A 452 -0.56 104.60 -35.04
C ALA A 452 -0.87 104.72 -36.54
N LEU A 453 -1.46 103.68 -37.14
CA LEU A 453 -1.91 103.69 -38.55
C LEU A 453 -3.03 104.71 -38.81
N TRP A 454 -3.99 104.85 -37.89
CA TRP A 454 -5.05 105.87 -37.99
C TRP A 454 -4.58 107.30 -37.68
N GLY A 455 -3.49 107.46 -36.91
CA GLY A 455 -2.86 108.75 -36.66
C GLY A 455 -2.09 109.30 -37.87
N ALA A 456 -1.39 108.45 -38.62
CA ALA A 456 -0.57 108.85 -39.77
C ALA A 456 -1.40 109.25 -41.01
N VAL A 457 -2.60 108.68 -41.20
CA VAL A 457 -3.46 109.03 -42.36
C VAL A 457 -4.14 110.40 -42.17
N ARG A 458 -4.32 110.88 -40.93
CA ARG A 458 -4.91 112.21 -40.67
C ARG A 458 -3.92 113.38 -40.81
N SER A 459 -2.60 113.16 -40.76
CA SER A 459 -1.61 114.23 -40.90
C SER A 459 -1.18 114.53 -42.34
N CYS A 460 -1.44 113.64 -43.31
CA CYS A 460 -1.03 113.87 -44.70
C CYS A 460 -2.07 114.60 -45.58
N GLY A 461 -3.31 114.79 -45.10
CA GLY A 461 -4.40 115.39 -45.88
C GLY A 461 -4.56 116.91 -45.76
N ARG A 462 -3.73 117.61 -44.98
CA ARG A 462 -3.99 119.03 -44.61
C ARG A 462 -2.94 120.06 -45.08
N SER A 463 -2.01 119.72 -45.97
CA SER A 463 -0.98 120.66 -46.43
C SER A 463 -0.87 120.90 -47.96
N ILE A 464 -1.90 120.58 -48.77
CA ILE A 464 -1.87 120.84 -50.24
C ILE A 464 -2.71 122.06 -50.66
N PHE A 465 -3.09 122.94 -49.74
CA PHE A 465 -3.65 124.25 -50.11
C PHE A 465 -2.90 125.39 -49.42
N ARG A 466 -1.73 125.75 -49.99
CA ARG A 466 -1.17 127.12 -50.00
C ARG A 466 0.07 127.18 -50.92
N HIS A 467 -0.08 127.95 -52.01
CA HIS A 467 0.89 128.49 -52.97
C HIS A 467 1.31 127.66 -54.21
N ALA A 468 1.03 128.30 -55.36
CA ALA A 468 1.66 128.25 -56.70
C ALA A 468 1.55 126.96 -57.52
#